data_AF-A0A814MS41-F1
#
_entry.id   AF-A0A814MS41-F1
#
_cell.length_a   1.000
_cell.length_b   1.000
_cell.length_c   1.000
_cell.angle_alpha   90.00
_cell.angle_beta   90.00
_cell.angle_gamma   90.00
#
_symmetry.space_group_name_H-M   'P 1'
#
loop_
_entity.id
_entity.type
_entity.pdbx_description
1 polymer ?
#
loop_
_entity_poly.entity_id
_entity_poly.type
_entity_poly.pdbx_seq_one_letter_code
_entity_poly.pdbx_strand_id
1 'polypeptide(L)'
;MLVQKYQLRLRTASETFIQQNYISNTDNFLIYFKGDQGLTQTLTIPLNKLIENMYECQLELVDVGNLSLVHIKLDANNVRWKLNSIELEYEKNISNFPIHRWLDSSQSFNVLLNQGPIQLASIYTIIVRTGTISSSTQLDMHLALIGDGASTLPFYLNSNSNLIHSTNNHLFQSGSKNFFYISSFYSIDIGQLFHIQIWCNSIDKLPYYCESIEVINNFNDKKYFFLVNHWFGPNLEEYLSVPLINRNEESNMFTISIKTIDISKSDDEHLVLIYIEFANGKSYEEALHSSETHQIPFQKNNIDFFSVTFDNVNDNEVTSYD
;
A
#
# COMPACT_ATOMS: atom_id res chain seq x y z
N MET A 1 -22.28 24.17 23.08
CA MET A 1 -21.34 23.98 21.97
C MET A 1 -21.61 25.05 20.94
N LEU A 2 -20.57 25.72 20.46
CA LEU A 2 -20.68 26.61 19.32
C LEU A 2 -20.81 25.73 18.07
N VAL A 3 -21.73 26.07 17.17
CA VAL A 3 -21.97 25.33 15.93
C VAL A 3 -21.68 26.27 14.77
N GLN A 4 -20.90 25.80 13.81
CA GLN A 4 -20.47 26.54 12.64
C GLN A 4 -21.06 25.92 11.36
N LYS A 5 -21.33 26.77 10.37
CA LYS A 5 -21.85 26.35 9.07
C LYS A 5 -20.69 26.12 8.11
N TYR A 6 -20.63 24.92 7.55
CA TYR A 6 -19.64 24.53 6.57
C TYR A 6 -20.31 24.12 5.25
N GLN A 7 -19.57 24.26 4.16
CA GLN A 7 -19.87 23.61 2.89
C GLN A 7 -18.99 22.36 2.78
N LEU A 8 -19.60 21.18 2.66
CA LEU A 8 -18.90 19.93 2.40
C LEU A 8 -18.97 19.61 0.91
N ARG A 9 -17.83 19.26 0.31
CA ARG A 9 -17.75 18.70 -1.04
C ARG A 9 -17.01 17.37 -1.01
N LEU A 10 -17.57 16.35 -1.65
CA LEU A 10 -16.94 15.05 -1.87
C LEU A 10 -16.73 14.87 -3.37
N ARG A 11 -15.52 14.56 -3.82
CA ARG A 11 -15.22 14.33 -5.24
C ARG A 11 -14.90 12.87 -5.50
N THR A 12 -15.52 12.27 -6.51
CA THR A 12 -15.33 10.87 -6.91
C THR A 12 -14.59 10.78 -8.26
N ALA A 13 -14.06 9.61 -8.63
CA ALA A 13 -13.26 9.42 -9.86
C ALA A 13 -14.10 8.98 -11.07
N SER A 14 -13.83 9.54 -12.24
CA SER A 14 -14.74 9.56 -13.40
C SER A 14 -15.04 8.25 -14.12
N GLU A 15 -14.25 7.18 -13.95
CA GLU A 15 -14.27 6.06 -14.91
C GLU A 15 -14.82 4.72 -14.39
N THR A 16 -14.99 4.53 -13.08
CA THR A 16 -15.68 3.34 -12.52
C THR A 16 -16.07 3.65 -11.07
N PHE A 17 -17.12 4.45 -10.88
CA PHE A 17 -17.43 5.03 -9.56
C PHE A 17 -17.66 3.99 -8.46
N ILE A 18 -18.42 2.95 -8.78
CA ILE A 18 -18.79 1.86 -7.87
C ILE A 18 -18.80 0.55 -8.67
N GLN A 19 -17.98 -0.43 -8.31
CA GLN A 19 -18.13 -1.77 -8.87
C GLN A 19 -19.38 -2.41 -8.24
N GLN A 20 -20.44 -2.53 -9.04
CA GLN A 20 -21.79 -2.88 -8.60
C GLN A 20 -21.86 -4.29 -8.00
N ASN A 21 -22.10 -4.36 -6.70
CA ASN A 21 -23.30 -5.04 -6.23
C ASN A 21 -24.34 -3.97 -5.89
N TYR A 22 -25.63 -4.33 -5.94
CA TYR A 22 -26.77 -3.42 -5.71
C TYR A 22 -26.53 -2.52 -4.48
N ILE A 23 -26.35 -1.20 -4.65
CA ILE A 23 -26.25 -0.26 -3.53
C ILE A 23 -27.58 -0.31 -2.80
N SER A 24 -27.55 -0.78 -1.56
CA SER A 24 -28.74 -0.91 -0.73
C SER A 24 -29.14 0.46 -0.17
N ASN A 25 -30.42 0.61 0.19
CA ASN A 25 -30.88 1.82 0.90
C ASN A 25 -30.30 1.94 2.33
N THR A 26 -29.60 0.90 2.79
CA THR A 26 -28.93 0.85 4.10
C THR A 26 -27.43 1.13 4.01
N ASP A 27 -26.86 1.26 2.80
CA ASP A 27 -25.44 1.53 2.60
C ASP A 27 -25.12 3.00 2.88
N ASN A 28 -24.16 3.25 3.76
CA ASN A 28 -23.84 4.58 4.25
C ASN A 28 -22.34 4.89 4.19
N PHE A 29 -22.04 6.17 3.99
CA PHE A 29 -20.73 6.74 4.20
C PHE A 29 -20.75 7.57 5.49
N LEU A 30 -19.89 7.19 6.43
CA LEU A 30 -19.77 7.83 7.73
C LEU A 30 -18.53 8.72 7.74
N ILE A 31 -18.68 9.95 8.23
CA ILE A 31 -17.59 10.93 8.29
C ILE A 31 -17.66 11.77 9.56
N TYR A 32 -16.53 11.99 10.21
CA TYR A 32 -16.39 13.01 11.26
C TYR A 32 -15.03 13.68 11.17
N PHE A 33 -14.95 14.90 11.68
CA PHE A 33 -13.72 15.69 11.68
C PHE A 33 -13.16 15.80 13.09
N LYS A 34 -11.84 15.88 13.18
CA LYS A 34 -11.08 16.09 14.40
C LYS A 34 -10.30 17.39 14.29
N GLY A 35 -10.42 18.22 15.32
CA GLY A 35 -9.56 19.36 15.54
C GLY A 35 -8.89 19.31 16.92
N ASP A 36 -8.21 20.38 17.28
CA ASP A 36 -7.50 20.50 18.56
C ASP A 36 -8.44 20.65 19.78
N GLN A 37 -9.72 21.01 19.58
CA GLN A 37 -10.74 21.08 20.63
C GLN A 37 -11.67 19.86 20.68
N GLY A 38 -11.43 18.83 19.86
CA GLY A 38 -12.17 17.56 19.93
C GLY A 38 -12.67 17.04 18.59
N LEU A 39 -13.83 16.38 18.63
CA LEU A 39 -14.45 15.70 17.49
C LEU A 39 -15.80 16.34 17.15
N THR A 40 -16.12 16.38 15.85
CA THR A 40 -17.47 16.72 15.41
C THR A 40 -18.41 15.54 15.65
N GLN A 41 -19.71 15.78 15.53
CA GLN A 41 -20.65 14.69 15.35
C GLN A 41 -20.33 13.86 14.10
N THR A 42 -20.68 12.58 14.11
CA THR A 42 -20.60 11.71 12.93
C THR A 42 -21.74 12.02 11.97
N LEU A 43 -21.39 12.41 10.75
CA LEU A 43 -22.33 12.57 9.65
C LEU A 43 -22.51 11.21 8.97
N THR A 44 -23.77 10.87 8.68
CA THR A 44 -24.14 9.68 7.92
C THR A 44 -24.72 10.13 6.59
N ILE A 45 -24.05 9.81 5.49
CA ILE A 45 -24.47 10.17 4.14
C ILE A 45 -24.87 8.89 3.40
N PRO A 46 -26.13 8.77 2.95
CA PRO A 46 -26.56 7.61 2.15
C PRO A 46 -25.73 7.49 0.88
N LEU A 47 -25.19 6.29 0.62
CA LEU A 47 -24.25 6.07 -0.49
C LEU A 47 -24.93 6.28 -1.86
N ASN A 48 -26.24 6.05 -1.94
CA ASN A 48 -27.04 6.33 -3.12
C ASN A 48 -27.15 7.83 -3.49
N LYS A 49 -26.66 8.74 -2.64
CA LYS A 49 -26.51 10.17 -2.98
C LYS A 49 -25.12 10.52 -3.50
N LEU A 50 -24.17 9.58 -3.44
CA LEU A 50 -22.75 9.77 -3.73
C LEU A 50 -22.32 9.15 -5.08
N ILE A 51 -23.31 8.91 -5.95
CA ILE A 51 -23.12 8.24 -7.25
C ILE A 51 -22.63 9.22 -8.33
N GLU A 52 -22.78 10.53 -8.10
CA GLU A 52 -22.30 11.58 -9.00
C GLU A 52 -20.81 11.89 -8.78
N ASN A 53 -20.18 12.55 -9.77
CA ASN A 53 -18.76 12.94 -9.74
C ASN A 53 -18.43 13.84 -8.55
N MET A 54 -19.43 14.58 -8.06
CA MET A 54 -19.30 15.52 -6.97
C MET A 54 -20.59 15.51 -6.16
N TYR A 55 -20.46 15.42 -4.84
CA TYR A 55 -21.55 15.65 -3.90
C TYR A 55 -21.24 16.91 -3.11
N GLU A 56 -22.22 17.79 -2.94
CA GLU A 56 -22.07 19.04 -2.19
C GLU A 56 -23.27 19.26 -1.27
N CYS A 57 -23.01 19.63 -0.01
CA CYS A 57 -24.06 19.98 0.93
C CYS A 57 -23.62 21.01 1.98
N GLN A 58 -24.59 21.75 2.50
CA GLN A 58 -24.42 22.59 3.68
C GLN A 58 -24.67 21.79 4.94
N LEU A 59 -23.83 21.97 5.95
CA LEU A 59 -23.93 21.28 7.22
C LEU A 59 -23.48 22.15 8.39
N GLU A 60 -23.99 21.81 9.55
CA GLU A 60 -23.72 22.48 10.82
C GLU A 60 -22.90 21.55 11.70
N LEU A 61 -21.65 21.90 12.02
CA LEU A 61 -20.74 21.09 12.84
C LEU A 61 -20.40 21.80 14.14
N VAL A 62 -20.19 21.00 15.18
CA VAL A 62 -19.56 21.49 16.41
C VAL A 62 -18.19 22.07 16.08
N ASP A 63 -17.90 23.25 16.61
CA ASP A 63 -16.57 23.86 16.52
C ASP A 63 -15.54 23.01 17.27
N VAL A 64 -14.57 22.48 16.52
CA VAL A 64 -13.48 21.64 17.02
C VAL A 64 -12.13 22.37 16.96
N GLY A 65 -12.12 23.68 16.73
CA GLY A 65 -10.91 24.47 16.56
C GLY A 65 -10.16 24.14 15.28
N ASN A 66 -8.83 24.04 15.36
CA ASN A 66 -8.00 23.82 14.17
C ASN A 66 -8.15 22.39 13.65
N LEU A 67 -8.76 22.25 12.47
CA LEU A 67 -8.93 20.96 11.81
C LEU A 67 -7.58 20.31 11.53
N SER A 68 -7.49 19.01 11.81
CA SER A 68 -6.29 18.22 11.57
C SER A 68 -6.59 16.97 10.77
N LEU A 69 -7.74 16.35 11.00
CA LEU A 69 -8.03 15.00 10.53
C LEU A 69 -9.51 14.86 10.18
N VAL A 70 -9.80 14.03 9.19
CA VAL A 70 -11.12 13.49 8.89
C VAL A 70 -11.06 11.97 9.04
N HIS A 71 -12.01 11.41 9.76
CA HIS A 71 -12.23 9.97 9.80
C HIS A 71 -13.35 9.62 8.84
N ILE A 72 -13.15 8.55 8.08
CA ILE A 72 -14.15 8.05 7.15
C ILE A 72 -14.34 6.56 7.31
N LYS A 73 -15.58 6.10 7.12
CA LYS A 73 -15.94 4.68 7.11
C LYS A 73 -16.98 4.42 6.02
N LEU A 74 -16.75 3.36 5.24
CA LEU A 74 -17.75 2.84 4.31
C LEU A 74 -18.53 1.72 5.00
N ASP A 75 -19.77 2.00 5.37
CA ASP A 75 -20.69 1.06 6.00
C ASP A 75 -21.66 0.53 4.95
N ALA A 76 -21.13 -0.34 4.09
CA ALA A 76 -21.83 -0.91 2.95
C ALA A 76 -21.35 -2.35 2.71
N ASN A 77 -22.21 -3.18 2.11
CA ASN A 77 -21.91 -4.58 1.84
C ASN A 77 -21.59 -4.81 0.37
N ASN A 78 -20.43 -5.42 0.10
CA ASN A 78 -19.94 -5.73 -1.24
C ASN A 78 -19.93 -4.51 -2.20
N VAL A 79 -19.72 -3.32 -1.62
CA VAL A 79 -19.55 -2.07 -2.35
C VAL A 79 -18.10 -1.64 -2.28
N ARG A 80 -17.59 -1.20 -3.43
CA ARG A 80 -16.28 -0.56 -3.57
C ARG A 80 -16.46 0.82 -4.19
N TRP A 81 -15.96 1.88 -3.55
CA TRP A 81 -16.19 3.26 -3.98
C TRP A 81 -14.89 4.06 -4.09
N LYS A 82 -14.58 4.63 -5.26
CA LYS A 82 -13.37 5.44 -5.46
C LYS A 82 -13.62 6.91 -5.09
N LEU A 83 -13.06 7.33 -3.95
CA LEU A 83 -13.15 8.71 -3.46
C LEU A 83 -11.82 9.45 -3.72
N ASN A 84 -11.90 10.63 -4.34
CA ASN A 84 -10.75 11.45 -4.70
C ASN A 84 -10.39 12.45 -3.60
N SER A 85 -11.35 13.26 -3.13
CA SER A 85 -11.09 14.26 -2.09
C SER A 85 -12.34 14.59 -1.29
N ILE A 86 -12.11 15.11 -0.09
CA ILE A 86 -13.10 15.72 0.78
C ILE A 86 -12.65 17.17 1.02
N GLU A 87 -13.52 18.12 0.74
CA GLU A 87 -13.27 19.54 0.95
C GLU A 87 -14.29 20.07 1.95
N LEU A 88 -13.81 20.73 3.01
CA LEU A 88 -14.67 21.38 4.00
C LEU A 88 -14.36 22.88 3.99
N GLU A 89 -15.32 23.70 3.59
CA GLU A 89 -15.16 25.14 3.47
C GLU A 89 -15.85 25.87 4.63
N TYR A 90 -15.10 26.76 5.28
CA TYR A 90 -15.57 27.67 6.33
C TYR A 90 -15.03 29.08 6.07
N GLU A 91 -15.91 30.08 6.03
CA GLU A 91 -15.51 31.48 5.81
C GLU A 91 -14.54 31.67 4.62
N LYS A 92 -14.75 30.94 3.52
CA LYS A 92 -13.91 30.90 2.30
C LYS A 92 -12.54 30.21 2.45
N ASN A 93 -12.20 29.68 3.63
CA ASN A 93 -11.05 28.82 3.82
C ASN A 93 -11.44 27.38 3.50
N ILE A 94 -10.72 26.75 2.57
CA ILE A 94 -10.96 25.37 2.16
C ILE A 94 -9.98 24.45 2.86
N SER A 95 -10.52 23.58 3.70
CA SER A 95 -9.80 22.46 4.27
C SER A 95 -9.89 21.26 3.33
N ASN A 96 -8.80 20.92 2.64
CA ASN A 96 -8.77 19.82 1.68
C ASN A 96 -8.16 18.56 2.30
N PHE A 97 -8.88 17.45 2.21
CA PHE A 97 -8.44 16.12 2.61
C PHE A 97 -8.36 15.25 1.34
N PRO A 98 -7.17 15.11 0.74
CA PRO A 98 -7.00 14.23 -0.41
C PRO A 98 -7.22 12.78 0.02
N ILE A 99 -7.90 11.97 -0.80
CA ILE A 99 -8.24 10.56 -0.50
C ILE A 99 -7.63 9.64 -1.55
N HIS A 100 -7.92 9.88 -2.82
CA HIS A 100 -7.44 9.13 -3.99
C HIS A 100 -7.39 7.60 -3.79
N ARG A 101 -8.41 7.02 -3.16
CA ARG A 101 -8.42 5.61 -2.74
C ARG A 101 -9.77 4.95 -3.01
N TRP A 102 -9.74 3.65 -3.30
CA TRP A 102 -10.91 2.78 -3.22
C TRP A 102 -11.26 2.46 -1.76
N LEU A 103 -12.49 2.71 -1.39
CA LEU A 103 -13.07 2.34 -0.10
C LEU A 103 -13.73 0.98 -0.28
N ASP A 104 -13.27 -0.04 0.44
CA ASP A 104 -13.93 -1.35 0.47
C ASP A 104 -14.92 -1.44 1.64
N SER A 105 -15.78 -2.47 1.57
CA SER A 105 -16.84 -2.72 2.55
C SER A 105 -16.28 -2.80 3.98
N SER A 106 -16.90 -2.05 4.90
CA SER A 106 -16.55 -1.98 6.33
C SER A 106 -15.16 -1.42 6.66
N GLN A 107 -14.41 -0.88 5.69
CA GLN A 107 -13.15 -0.20 5.98
C GLN A 107 -13.38 1.16 6.64
N SER A 108 -12.55 1.48 7.63
CA SER A 108 -12.50 2.78 8.28
C SER A 108 -11.06 3.27 8.40
N PHE A 109 -10.81 4.55 8.14
CA PHE A 109 -9.48 5.12 8.29
C PHE A 109 -9.52 6.63 8.50
N ASN A 110 -8.37 7.15 8.94
CA ASN A 110 -8.14 8.57 9.18
C ASN A 110 -7.35 9.19 8.03
N VAL A 111 -7.68 10.44 7.67
CA VAL A 111 -7.01 11.23 6.63
C VAL A 111 -6.70 12.61 7.18
N LEU A 112 -5.49 13.13 6.95
CA LEU A 112 -5.11 14.47 7.41
C LEU A 112 -5.54 15.58 6.46
N LEU A 113 -5.67 16.76 7.05
CA LEU A 113 -5.76 18.03 6.36
C LEU A 113 -4.49 18.31 5.54
N ASN A 114 -4.65 18.75 4.30
CA ASN A 114 -3.59 19.28 3.46
C ASN A 114 -3.13 20.65 4.00
N GLN A 115 -1.96 20.73 4.63
CA GLN A 115 -1.44 21.94 5.28
C GLN A 115 -0.49 22.80 4.40
N GLY A 116 -0.41 22.56 3.09
CA GLY A 116 0.60 23.21 2.22
C GLY A 116 2.05 22.76 2.48
N PRO A 117 3.03 23.19 1.66
CA PRO A 117 4.40 22.71 1.75
C PRO A 117 5.06 23.19 3.05
N ILE A 118 5.10 22.34 4.08
CA ILE A 118 5.87 22.57 5.30
C ILE A 118 7.33 22.17 5.03
N GLN A 119 8.23 23.07 5.40
CA GLN A 119 9.63 23.09 5.02
C GLN A 119 10.49 22.06 5.78
N LEU A 120 11.19 21.21 5.01
CA LEU A 120 12.51 20.59 5.25
C LEU A 120 12.69 19.60 6.42
N ALA A 121 12.06 18.43 6.33
CA ALA A 121 12.68 17.15 6.71
C ALA A 121 12.01 16.01 5.92
N SER A 122 12.80 15.12 5.32
CA SER A 122 12.26 13.91 4.70
C SER A 122 11.95 12.92 5.81
N ILE A 123 10.68 12.71 6.12
CA ILE A 123 10.24 11.83 7.22
C ILE A 123 10.53 10.37 6.89
N TYR A 124 10.26 9.99 5.64
CA TYR A 124 10.49 8.64 5.16
C TYR A 124 11.40 8.64 3.95
N THR A 125 12.34 7.71 3.94
CA THR A 125 13.08 7.34 2.74
C THR A 125 12.57 6.00 2.23
N ILE A 126 12.07 6.00 1.00
CA ILE A 126 11.64 4.79 0.30
C ILE A 126 12.72 4.39 -0.67
N ILE A 127 12.96 3.10 -0.70
CA ILE A 127 13.96 2.47 -1.52
C ILE A 127 13.27 1.39 -2.33
N VAL A 128 13.16 1.57 -3.64
CA VAL A 128 12.61 0.55 -4.53
C VAL A 128 13.76 -0.18 -5.21
N ARG A 129 13.76 -1.51 -5.14
CA ARG A 129 14.63 -2.37 -5.96
C ARG A 129 13.85 -2.97 -7.12
N THR A 130 14.37 -2.76 -8.31
CA THR A 130 13.91 -3.41 -9.54
C THR A 130 14.81 -4.61 -9.78
N GLY A 131 14.23 -5.79 -10.05
CA GLY A 131 15.05 -6.98 -10.31
C GLY A 131 15.82 -6.88 -11.63
N THR A 132 16.73 -7.82 -11.84
CA THR A 132 17.76 -7.73 -12.90
C THR A 132 17.27 -8.11 -14.30
N ILE A 133 16.07 -8.67 -14.42
CA ILE A 133 15.46 -9.03 -15.70
C ILE A 133 14.99 -7.77 -16.42
N SER A 134 15.10 -7.74 -17.75
CA SER A 134 14.65 -6.61 -18.58
C SER A 134 13.20 -6.25 -18.28
N SER A 135 12.98 -5.03 -17.80
CA SER A 135 11.67 -4.53 -17.38
C SER A 135 11.37 -3.17 -18.00
N SER A 136 10.10 -2.77 -17.96
CA SER A 136 9.71 -1.40 -18.26
C SER A 136 10.40 -0.40 -17.33
N THR A 137 10.63 0.80 -17.86
CA THR A 137 11.13 1.96 -17.10
C THR A 137 10.13 3.11 -17.05
N GLN A 138 8.98 2.95 -17.73
CA GLN A 138 7.92 3.94 -17.83
C GLN A 138 6.69 3.45 -17.09
N LEU A 139 6.56 3.86 -15.84
CA LEU A 139 5.57 3.33 -14.92
C LEU A 139 4.84 4.45 -14.20
N ASP A 140 3.54 4.24 -14.02
CA ASP A 140 2.76 4.97 -13.04
C ASP A 140 2.66 4.16 -11.75
N MET A 141 3.64 4.36 -10.85
CA MET A 141 3.70 3.66 -9.56
C MET A 141 3.32 4.58 -8.39
N HIS A 142 2.29 4.20 -7.66
CA HIS A 142 1.90 4.82 -6.40
C HIS A 142 2.10 3.86 -5.23
N LEU A 143 2.46 4.41 -4.07
CA LEU A 143 2.69 3.66 -2.84
C LEU A 143 1.94 4.30 -1.67
N ALA A 144 1.34 3.49 -0.81
CA ALA A 144 0.85 3.91 0.50
C ALA A 144 1.48 3.09 1.62
N LEU A 145 1.84 3.75 2.72
CA LEU A 145 2.39 3.14 3.93
C LEU A 145 1.29 2.97 4.97
N ILE A 146 1.17 1.79 5.55
CA ILE A 146 0.11 1.47 6.49
C ILE A 146 0.71 0.96 7.79
N GLY A 147 0.36 1.64 8.89
CA GLY A 147 0.82 1.33 10.24
C GLY A 147 -0.30 1.44 11.26
N ASP A 148 0.00 1.03 12.48
CA ASP A 148 -0.97 0.93 13.59
C ASP A 148 -1.54 2.29 14.03
N GLY A 149 -0.74 3.35 13.90
CA GLY A 149 -1.17 4.72 14.17
C GLY A 149 -2.05 5.30 13.07
N ALA A 150 -1.74 4.99 11.81
CA ALA A 150 -2.42 5.58 10.65
C ALA A 150 -1.99 4.97 9.30
N SER A 151 -2.52 5.52 8.22
CA SER A 151 -2.16 5.19 6.84
C SER A 151 -1.79 6.45 6.07
N THR A 152 -0.77 6.41 5.21
CA THR A 152 -0.58 7.47 4.21
C THR A 152 -1.58 7.34 3.08
N LEU A 153 -1.80 8.44 2.40
CA LEU A 153 -2.39 8.42 1.07
C LEU A 153 -1.41 7.81 0.07
N PRO A 154 -1.90 7.21 -1.03
CA PRO A 154 -1.03 6.81 -2.13
C PRO A 154 -0.30 8.03 -2.68
N PHE A 155 1.02 7.97 -2.73
CA PHE A 155 1.86 9.00 -3.33
C PHE A 155 2.58 8.45 -4.55
N TYR A 156 2.74 9.31 -5.54
CA TYR A 156 3.33 8.94 -6.83
C TYR A 156 4.87 8.92 -6.72
N LEU A 157 5.48 7.78 -7.06
CA LEU A 157 6.93 7.60 -7.04
C LEU A 157 7.54 8.12 -8.35
N ASN A 158 7.72 9.44 -8.42
CA ASN A 158 8.35 10.11 -9.55
C ASN A 158 9.47 11.07 -9.12
N SER A 159 10.21 11.59 -10.11
CA SER A 159 11.27 12.58 -9.90
C SER A 159 10.78 14.03 -9.87
N ASN A 160 9.50 14.29 -10.17
CA ASN A 160 9.00 15.63 -10.54
C ASN A 160 7.92 16.18 -9.61
N SER A 161 7.76 15.65 -8.39
CA SER A 161 6.77 16.16 -7.44
C SER A 161 7.39 17.06 -6.37
N ASN A 162 6.65 18.05 -5.89
CA ASN A 162 7.07 18.90 -4.77
C ASN A 162 7.11 18.14 -3.41
N LEU A 163 6.60 16.90 -3.39
CA LEU A 163 6.39 16.09 -2.18
C LEU A 163 7.39 14.94 -2.08
N ILE A 164 7.87 14.46 -3.21
CA ILE A 164 8.82 13.35 -3.34
C ILE A 164 9.87 13.75 -4.36
N HIS A 165 11.11 13.79 -3.89
CA HIS A 165 12.27 13.95 -4.76
C HIS A 165 13.01 12.61 -4.86
N SER A 166 13.62 12.35 -6.02
CA SER A 166 14.51 11.22 -6.22
C SER A 166 15.91 11.70 -6.59
N THR A 167 16.94 11.03 -6.06
CA THR A 167 18.34 11.31 -6.45
C THR A 167 18.76 10.60 -7.74
N ASN A 168 17.89 9.76 -8.30
CA ASN A 168 18.19 8.97 -9.49
C ASN A 168 17.71 9.69 -10.75
N ASN A 169 18.61 9.89 -11.72
CA ASN A 169 18.25 10.47 -13.03
C ASN A 169 17.44 9.53 -13.92
N HIS A 170 17.55 8.22 -13.68
CA HIS A 170 16.81 7.17 -14.37
C HIS A 170 16.18 6.25 -13.33
N LEU A 171 14.85 6.19 -13.34
CA LEU A 171 14.07 5.38 -12.41
C LEU A 171 13.77 4.01 -13.02
N PHE A 172 13.61 3.02 -12.15
CA PHE A 172 13.05 1.69 -12.44
C PHE A 172 13.80 0.88 -13.50
N GLN A 173 15.09 1.15 -13.70
CA GLN A 173 15.94 0.36 -14.58
C GLN A 173 16.18 -1.03 -13.98
N SER A 174 16.31 -2.06 -14.83
CA SER A 174 16.65 -3.41 -14.39
C SER A 174 17.89 -3.43 -13.50
N GLY A 175 17.77 -4.09 -12.34
CA GLY A 175 18.82 -4.18 -11.32
C GLY A 175 19.10 -2.89 -10.55
N SER A 176 18.28 -1.84 -10.75
CA SER A 176 18.52 -0.54 -10.10
C SER A 176 17.90 -0.45 -8.71
N LYS A 177 18.49 0.44 -7.91
CA LYS A 177 17.99 0.87 -6.61
C LYS A 177 17.62 2.35 -6.71
N ASN A 178 16.33 2.66 -6.58
CA ASN A 178 15.83 4.03 -6.65
C ASN A 178 15.44 4.53 -5.27
N PHE A 179 15.91 5.74 -4.94
CA PHE A 179 15.65 6.39 -3.67
C PHE A 179 14.61 7.49 -3.85
N PHE A 180 13.61 7.50 -2.99
CA PHE A 180 12.56 8.50 -2.95
C PHE A 180 12.46 9.06 -1.53
N TYR A 181 12.46 10.38 -1.42
CA TYR A 181 12.46 11.07 -0.15
C TYR A 181 11.11 11.75 0.05
N ILE A 182 10.32 11.27 1.00
CA ILE A 182 8.99 11.82 1.30
C ILE A 182 9.13 13.01 2.26
N SER A 183 8.75 14.20 1.81
CA SER A 183 8.77 15.41 2.63
C SER A 183 7.67 15.43 3.69
N SER A 184 7.84 16.29 4.71
CA SER A 184 7.06 16.46 5.94
C SER A 184 5.54 16.70 5.79
N PHE A 185 4.99 16.59 4.60
CA PHE A 185 3.56 16.70 4.33
C PHE A 185 2.71 15.57 4.98
N TYR A 186 3.38 14.54 5.53
CA TYR A 186 2.79 13.39 6.21
C TYR A 186 3.11 13.36 7.72
N SER A 187 2.93 14.48 8.45
CA SER A 187 3.14 14.58 9.91
C SER A 187 2.13 13.77 10.76
N ILE A 188 1.56 12.72 10.19
CA ILE A 188 0.97 11.60 10.91
C ILE A 188 2.13 10.78 11.48
N ASP A 189 2.09 10.49 12.77
CA ASP A 189 2.79 9.32 13.28
C ASP A 189 2.08 8.07 12.74
N ILE A 190 2.66 7.45 11.70
CA ILE A 190 2.12 6.20 11.11
C ILE A 190 2.29 5.05 12.13
N GLY A 191 3.07 5.27 13.18
CA GLY A 191 3.42 4.27 14.17
C GLY A 191 4.28 3.16 13.55
N GLN A 192 4.03 1.93 13.97
CA GLN A 192 4.67 0.74 13.42
C GLN A 192 4.00 0.35 12.10
N LEU A 193 4.77 0.41 11.00
CA LEU A 193 4.29 -0.08 9.71
C LEU A 193 4.06 -1.60 9.77
N PHE A 194 3.01 -2.08 9.13
CA PHE A 194 2.72 -3.51 9.04
C PHE A 194 2.33 -3.98 7.63
N HIS A 195 1.97 -3.07 6.71
CA HIS A 195 1.93 -3.38 5.28
C HIS A 195 2.13 -2.12 4.43
N ILE A 196 2.43 -2.33 3.15
CA ILE A 196 2.36 -1.32 2.09
C ILE A 196 1.32 -1.70 1.06
N GLN A 197 0.84 -0.70 0.33
CA GLN A 197 -0.05 -0.88 -0.80
C GLN A 197 0.59 -0.25 -2.03
N ILE A 198 0.68 -1.02 -3.11
CA ILE A 198 1.31 -0.63 -4.37
C ILE A 198 0.21 -0.60 -5.44
N TRP A 199 0.14 0.51 -6.17
CA TRP A 199 -0.61 0.60 -7.42
C TRP A 199 0.39 0.85 -8.52
N CYS A 200 0.41 0.02 -9.56
CA CYS A 200 1.35 0.18 -10.65
C CYS A 200 0.66 -0.06 -11.98
N ASN A 201 0.94 0.81 -12.94
CA ASN A 201 0.61 0.62 -14.34
C ASN A 201 1.89 0.78 -15.17
N SER A 202 2.30 -0.27 -15.88
CA SER A 202 3.40 -0.16 -16.84
C SER A 202 2.86 0.41 -18.16
N ILE A 203 3.35 1.58 -18.56
CA ILE A 203 2.75 2.38 -19.65
C ILE A 203 3.25 1.91 -21.03
N ASP A 204 4.23 1.01 -21.09
CA ASP A 204 4.80 0.48 -22.33
C ASP A 204 4.45 -1.00 -22.55
N LYS A 205 5.09 -1.62 -23.56
CA LYS A 205 4.85 -3.03 -23.93
C LYS A 205 5.57 -4.04 -23.02
N LEU A 206 6.31 -3.57 -22.02
CA LEU A 206 7.09 -4.43 -21.14
C LEU A 206 6.44 -4.51 -19.76
N PRO A 207 6.45 -5.67 -19.10
CA PRO A 207 6.07 -5.76 -17.70
C PRO A 207 7.15 -5.12 -16.82
N TYR A 208 6.80 -4.80 -15.58
CA TYR A 208 7.72 -4.30 -14.58
C TYR A 208 7.85 -5.26 -13.40
N TYR A 209 9.08 -5.55 -13.00
CA TYR A 209 9.33 -6.40 -11.85
C TYR A 209 9.83 -5.59 -10.66
N CYS A 210 9.01 -5.54 -9.61
CA CYS A 210 9.43 -4.99 -8.33
C CYS A 210 9.92 -6.12 -7.45
N GLU A 211 11.22 -6.10 -7.11
CA GLU A 211 11.81 -7.08 -6.22
C GLU A 211 11.45 -6.74 -4.78
N SER A 212 11.84 -5.57 -4.27
CA SER A 212 11.58 -5.18 -2.89
C SER A 212 11.42 -3.69 -2.69
N ILE A 213 10.78 -3.32 -1.58
CA ILE A 213 10.66 -1.95 -1.11
C ILE A 213 11.17 -1.88 0.33
N GLU A 214 12.13 -1.00 0.60
CA GLU A 214 12.57 -0.66 1.96
C GLU A 214 12.01 0.72 2.34
N VAL A 215 11.51 0.86 3.56
CA VAL A 215 11.03 2.15 4.09
C VAL A 215 11.82 2.45 5.35
N ILE A 216 12.45 3.63 5.39
CA ILE A 216 13.21 4.11 6.54
C ILE A 216 12.46 5.28 7.14
N ASN A 217 12.10 5.20 8.42
CA ASN A 217 11.64 6.36 9.17
C ASN A 217 12.86 7.13 9.66
N ASN A 218 13.11 8.31 9.09
CA ASN A 218 14.31 9.09 9.35
C ASN A 218 14.27 9.85 10.68
N PHE A 219 13.14 9.85 11.41
CA PHE A 219 13.08 10.44 12.76
C PHE A 219 13.58 9.48 13.84
N ASN A 220 13.36 8.18 13.67
CA ASN A 220 13.69 7.17 14.68
C ASN A 220 14.57 6.04 14.15
N ASP A 221 15.08 6.18 12.93
CA ASP A 221 15.93 5.22 12.21
C ASP A 221 15.35 3.79 12.07
N LYS A 222 14.04 3.61 12.29
CA LYS A 222 13.38 2.32 12.06
C LYS A 222 13.35 2.00 10.57
N LYS A 223 13.68 0.75 10.25
CA LYS A 223 13.71 0.23 8.88
C LYS A 223 12.67 -0.86 8.73
N TYR A 224 11.91 -0.77 7.65
CA TYR A 224 10.85 -1.69 7.30
C TYR A 224 11.17 -2.30 5.94
N PHE A 225 11.02 -3.61 5.82
CA PHE A 225 11.30 -4.32 4.58
C PHE A 225 10.07 -5.03 4.06
N PHE A 226 9.76 -4.80 2.79
CA PHE A 226 8.63 -5.39 2.08
C PHE A 226 9.18 -6.11 0.85
N LEU A 227 9.01 -7.43 0.81
CA LEU A 227 9.41 -8.23 -0.34
C LEU A 227 8.23 -8.32 -1.30
N VAL A 228 8.39 -7.68 -2.46
CA VAL A 228 7.30 -7.50 -3.41
C VAL A 228 7.24 -8.68 -4.37
N ASN A 229 8.38 -9.08 -4.94
CA ASN A 229 8.54 -10.22 -5.87
C ASN A 229 7.39 -10.36 -6.89
N HIS A 230 6.94 -9.24 -7.46
CA HIS A 230 5.75 -9.21 -8.31
C HIS A 230 6.02 -8.56 -9.66
N TRP A 231 5.47 -9.20 -10.70
CA TRP A 231 5.44 -8.67 -12.06
C TRP A 231 4.14 -7.89 -12.28
N PHE A 232 4.26 -6.58 -12.48
CA PHE A 232 3.17 -5.72 -12.93
C PHE A 232 3.10 -5.76 -14.46
N GLY A 233 1.95 -6.15 -15.00
CA GLY A 233 1.72 -6.33 -16.42
C GLY A 233 1.75 -5.03 -17.23
N PRO A 234 2.03 -5.12 -18.55
CA PRO A 234 1.99 -3.98 -19.45
C PRO A 234 0.55 -3.50 -19.67
N ASN A 235 0.32 -2.19 -19.53
CA ASN A 235 -0.95 -1.49 -19.70
C ASN A 235 -2.09 -2.04 -18.83
N LEU A 236 -1.75 -2.59 -17.67
CA LEU A 236 -2.68 -3.09 -16.68
C LEU A 236 -2.45 -2.34 -15.37
N GLU A 237 -3.49 -1.66 -14.89
CA GLU A 237 -3.48 -1.10 -13.54
C GLU A 237 -3.66 -2.25 -12.54
N GLU A 238 -2.59 -2.54 -11.80
CA GLU A 238 -2.56 -3.60 -10.80
C GLU A 238 -2.40 -3.04 -9.40
N TYR A 239 -3.02 -3.72 -8.45
CA TYR A 239 -3.00 -3.39 -7.03
C TYR A 239 -2.47 -4.56 -6.22
N LEU A 240 -1.50 -4.28 -5.35
CA LEU A 240 -0.87 -5.27 -4.51
C LEU A 240 -0.73 -4.75 -3.07
N SER A 241 -1.16 -5.54 -2.09
CA SER A 241 -0.90 -5.29 -0.67
C SER A 241 0.21 -6.22 -0.21
N VAL A 242 1.28 -5.66 0.35
CA VAL A 242 2.49 -6.41 0.74
C VAL A 242 2.73 -6.23 2.24
N PRO A 243 2.73 -7.33 3.04
CA PRO A 243 2.96 -7.25 4.48
C PRO A 243 4.42 -6.92 4.80
N LEU A 244 4.64 -6.33 5.99
CA LEU A 244 5.97 -6.14 6.54
C LEU A 244 6.62 -7.51 6.79
N ILE A 245 7.89 -7.64 6.40
CA ILE A 245 8.75 -8.74 6.82
C ILE A 245 9.60 -8.26 7.99
N ASN A 246 9.50 -8.97 9.10
CA ASN A 246 10.45 -8.83 10.20
C ASN A 246 11.77 -9.46 9.78
N ARG A 247 12.68 -8.65 9.25
CA ARG A 247 14.10 -8.98 9.20
C ARG A 247 14.64 -8.93 10.62
N ASN A 248 14.35 -9.94 11.42
CA ASN A 248 15.16 -10.20 12.60
C ASN A 248 16.57 -10.57 12.10
N GLU A 249 17.61 -10.17 12.84
CA GLU A 249 19.00 -10.57 12.53
C GLU A 249 19.21 -12.10 12.62
N GLU A 250 18.22 -12.83 13.11
CA GLU A 250 18.18 -14.29 13.14
C GLU A 250 17.43 -14.80 11.91
N SER A 251 18.18 -15.25 10.91
CA SER A 251 17.66 -16.01 9.78
C SER A 251 17.89 -17.50 10.03
N ASN A 252 16.91 -18.32 9.64
CA ASN A 252 17.01 -19.76 9.73
C ASN A 252 17.40 -20.31 8.35
N MET A 253 18.47 -21.12 8.34
CA MET A 253 18.85 -21.89 7.15
C MET A 253 18.01 -23.16 7.10
N PHE A 254 17.31 -23.37 5.99
CA PHE A 254 16.55 -24.56 5.71
C PHE A 254 17.26 -25.35 4.61
N THR A 255 17.45 -26.63 4.84
CA THR A 255 17.88 -27.57 3.80
C THR A 255 16.65 -28.23 3.21
N ILE A 256 16.46 -28.06 1.91
CA ILE A 256 15.32 -28.61 1.17
C ILE A 256 15.83 -29.73 0.29
N SER A 257 15.26 -30.92 0.46
CA SER A 257 15.51 -32.06 -0.41
C SER A 257 14.34 -32.23 -1.37
N ILE A 258 14.58 -32.16 -2.68
CA ILE A 258 13.57 -32.42 -3.70
C ILE A 258 13.92 -33.73 -4.39
N LYS A 259 13.00 -34.69 -4.32
CA LYS A 259 13.08 -35.94 -5.06
C LYS A 259 12.21 -35.84 -6.31
N THR A 260 12.84 -35.85 -7.47
CA THR A 260 12.13 -35.95 -8.75
C THR A 260 11.81 -37.42 -9.04
N ILE A 261 10.63 -37.67 -9.59
CA ILE A 261 10.19 -39.00 -10.02
C ILE A 261 10.19 -39.02 -11.55
N ASP A 262 10.59 -40.15 -12.14
CA ASP A 262 10.58 -40.33 -13.59
C ASP A 262 9.15 -40.48 -14.11
N ILE A 263 8.56 -39.35 -14.49
CA ILE A 263 7.34 -39.31 -15.30
C ILE A 263 7.76 -38.82 -16.67
N SER A 264 7.57 -39.65 -17.69
CA SER A 264 7.86 -39.28 -19.07
C SER A 264 6.93 -38.14 -19.52
N LYS A 265 7.37 -36.88 -19.41
CA LYS A 265 7.04 -35.77 -20.32
C LYS A 265 7.74 -34.43 -19.97
N SER A 266 8.10 -33.74 -21.06
CA SER A 266 8.64 -32.39 -21.30
C SER A 266 10.07 -32.03 -20.85
N ASP A 267 10.88 -31.69 -21.86
CA ASP A 267 12.22 -31.07 -21.80
C ASP A 267 12.15 -29.54 -21.61
N ASP A 268 11.17 -29.03 -20.86
CA ASP A 268 11.01 -27.59 -20.67
C ASP A 268 11.75 -27.15 -19.39
N GLU A 269 12.48 -26.03 -19.47
CA GLU A 269 13.10 -25.39 -18.31
C GLU A 269 11.99 -24.91 -17.35
N HIS A 270 11.86 -25.58 -16.20
CA HIS A 270 10.86 -25.24 -15.20
C HIS A 270 11.49 -24.46 -14.03
N LEU A 271 10.91 -23.31 -13.69
CA LEU A 271 11.25 -22.57 -12.48
C LEU A 271 10.51 -23.19 -11.29
N VAL A 272 11.25 -23.69 -10.31
CA VAL A 272 10.69 -24.19 -9.05
C VAL A 272 10.77 -23.09 -8.00
N LEU A 273 9.61 -22.62 -7.56
CA LEU A 273 9.45 -21.63 -6.50
C LEU A 273 8.98 -22.30 -5.22
N ILE A 274 9.52 -21.86 -4.09
CA ILE A 274 9.16 -22.37 -2.76
C ILE A 274 8.84 -21.21 -1.83
N TYR A 275 7.91 -21.42 -0.91
CA TYR A 275 7.66 -20.53 0.22
C TYR A 275 7.37 -21.38 1.46
N ILE A 276 7.59 -20.81 2.63
CA ILE A 276 7.29 -21.42 3.93
C ILE A 276 6.04 -20.73 4.48
N GLU A 277 5.05 -21.52 4.89
CA GLU A 277 3.92 -21.01 5.67
C GLU A 277 4.26 -21.07 7.17
N PHE A 278 4.11 -19.94 7.85
CA PHE A 278 4.24 -19.79 9.29
C PHE A 278 2.86 -19.52 9.91
N ALA A 279 2.76 -19.63 11.24
CA ALA A 279 1.52 -19.33 11.97
C ALA A 279 0.98 -17.90 11.69
N ASN A 280 1.89 -16.95 11.42
CA ASN A 280 1.58 -15.53 11.25
C ASN A 280 1.61 -15.04 9.79
N GLY A 281 1.74 -15.94 8.81
CA GLY A 281 1.77 -15.58 7.39
C GLY A 281 2.69 -16.47 6.54
N LYS A 282 2.94 -16.06 5.30
CA LYS A 282 3.82 -16.80 4.37
C LYS A 282 5.13 -16.06 4.16
N SER A 283 6.23 -16.81 3.97
CA SER A 283 7.49 -16.25 3.47
C SER A 283 7.32 -15.77 2.02
N TYR A 284 8.36 -15.10 1.52
CA TYR A 284 8.49 -14.88 0.09
C TYR A 284 8.75 -16.18 -0.68
N GLU A 285 8.46 -16.13 -1.98
CA GLU A 285 8.85 -17.19 -2.91
C GLU A 285 10.34 -17.08 -3.24
N GLU A 286 11.10 -18.13 -2.96
CA GLU A 286 12.50 -18.29 -3.34
C GLU A 286 12.61 -19.29 -4.48
N ALA A 287 13.41 -18.95 -5.49
CA ALA A 287 13.66 -19.83 -6.62
C ALA A 287 14.84 -20.76 -6.35
N LEU A 288 14.63 -22.05 -6.58
CA LEU A 288 15.67 -23.05 -6.38
C LEU A 288 16.57 -23.15 -7.62
N HIS A 289 17.63 -22.34 -7.63
CA HIS A 289 18.51 -22.18 -8.79
C HIS A 289 19.69 -23.14 -8.85
N SER A 290 20.27 -23.52 -7.72
CA SER A 290 21.53 -24.28 -7.69
C SER A 290 21.46 -25.40 -6.66
N SER A 291 21.45 -26.64 -7.15
CA SER A 291 21.57 -27.82 -6.30
C SER A 291 22.99 -27.93 -5.76
N GLU A 292 23.11 -28.25 -4.48
CA GLU A 292 24.40 -28.51 -3.81
C GLU A 292 24.99 -29.86 -4.22
N THR A 293 24.13 -30.76 -4.72
CA THR A 293 24.51 -32.13 -5.05
C THR A 293 24.69 -32.38 -6.54
N HIS A 294 24.06 -31.59 -7.41
CA HIS A 294 24.12 -31.80 -8.86
C HIS A 294 24.29 -30.49 -9.64
N GLN A 295 25.11 -30.53 -10.71
CA GLN A 295 25.35 -29.38 -11.58
C GLN A 295 24.10 -28.92 -12.35
N ILE A 296 23.19 -29.85 -12.62
CA ILE A 296 21.91 -29.59 -13.27
C ILE A 296 20.84 -30.10 -12.30
N PRO A 297 20.07 -29.21 -11.65
CA PRO A 297 19.05 -29.60 -10.69
C PRO A 297 17.84 -30.23 -11.39
N PHE A 298 17.03 -30.97 -10.63
CA PHE A 298 15.74 -31.55 -11.05
C PHE A 298 15.83 -32.61 -12.14
N GLN A 299 17.02 -33.19 -12.36
CA GLN A 299 17.15 -34.33 -13.28
C GLN A 299 16.40 -35.55 -12.76
N LYS A 300 15.97 -36.42 -13.68
CA LYS A 300 15.12 -37.58 -13.38
C LYS A 300 15.74 -38.52 -12.36
N ASN A 301 14.92 -38.97 -11.40
CA ASN A 301 15.30 -39.88 -10.32
C ASN A 301 16.43 -39.37 -9.40
N ASN A 302 16.71 -38.06 -9.42
CA ASN A 302 17.67 -37.45 -8.52
C ASN A 302 16.99 -36.90 -7.26
N ILE A 303 17.79 -36.83 -6.20
CA ILE A 303 17.46 -36.05 -5.01
C ILE A 303 18.41 -34.88 -5.00
N ASP A 304 17.89 -33.68 -5.15
CA ASP A 304 18.63 -32.43 -5.08
C ASP A 304 18.49 -31.80 -3.70
N PHE A 305 19.60 -31.30 -3.16
CA PHE A 305 19.62 -30.55 -1.92
C PHE A 305 19.87 -29.07 -2.21
N PHE A 306 19.13 -28.21 -1.51
CA PHE A 306 19.25 -26.77 -1.62
C PHE A 306 19.27 -26.18 -0.21
N SER A 307 20.22 -25.29 0.07
CA SER A 307 20.16 -24.42 1.24
C SER A 307 19.50 -23.11 0.87
N VAL A 308 18.40 -22.80 1.56
CA VAL A 308 17.72 -21.52 1.46
C VAL A 308 17.61 -20.91 2.84
N THR A 309 17.77 -19.61 2.90
CA THR A 309 17.73 -18.88 4.17
C THR A 309 16.46 -18.07 4.19
N PHE A 310 15.61 -18.27 5.20
CA PHE A 310 14.43 -17.46 5.40
C PHE A 310 14.54 -16.75 6.76
N ASP A 311 14.18 -15.47 6.77
CA ASP A 311 14.15 -14.68 8.01
C ASP A 311 13.07 -15.23 8.96
N ASN A 312 13.39 -15.30 10.25
CA ASN A 312 12.50 -15.88 11.25
C ASN A 312 11.32 -14.92 11.54
N VAL A 313 10.10 -15.30 11.17
CA VAL A 313 8.88 -14.53 11.51
C VAL A 313 8.55 -14.83 12.98
N ASN A 314 8.84 -13.89 13.89
CA ASN A 314 8.57 -14.10 15.32
C ASN A 314 7.10 -14.48 15.61
N ASP A 315 6.95 -15.51 16.47
CA ASP A 315 5.76 -15.91 17.22
C ASP A 315 5.40 -14.89 18.32
N ASN A 316 5.14 -13.64 17.95
CA ASN A 316 4.66 -12.66 18.93
C ASN A 316 3.15 -12.45 18.79
N GLU A 317 2.45 -12.89 19.85
CA GLU A 317 1.01 -12.86 20.14
C GLU A 317 0.13 -13.97 19.55
N VAL A 318 0.30 -15.17 20.12
CA VAL A 318 -0.80 -16.15 20.20
C VAL A 318 -1.85 -15.62 21.18
N THR A 319 -2.93 -15.04 20.65
CA THR A 319 -4.21 -15.03 21.39
C THR A 319 -4.93 -16.33 21.05
N SER A 320 -4.93 -17.25 22.00
CA SER A 320 -5.78 -18.43 21.97
C SER A 320 -7.25 -17.99 22.06
N TYR A 321 -8.06 -18.34 21.07
CA TYR A 321 -9.49 -18.44 21.24
C TYR A 321 -9.84 -19.93 21.28
N ASP A 322 -10.51 -20.34 22.36
CA ASP A 322 -11.02 -21.69 22.61
C ASP A 322 -12.00 -22.19 21.54
#